data_AF-A0A2H0Y2V9-F1
#
_entry.id   AF-A0A2H0Y2V9-F1
#
_cell.length_a   1.000
_cell.length_b   1.000
_cell.length_c   1.000
_cell.angle_alpha   90.00
_cell.angle_beta   90.00
_cell.angle_gamma   90.00
#
_symmetry.space_group_name_H-M   'P 1'
#
loop_
_entity.id
_entity.type
_entity.pdbx_description
1 polymer ?
#
loop_
_entity_poly.entity_id
_entity_poly.type
_entity_poly.pdbx_seq_one_letter_code
_entity_poly.pdbx_strand_id
1 'polypeptide(L)'
;MSSIPSKSIDMILCDLPYGTTQNYWDSIIPLDQLWTHYERIIKDRGVIALTGQGLFTANLILSNPRLFKYKITWVKSKPTNFLNAKKQPLRKHEDICIFYKNQPSYNPQMSNGEPYNKGFRKDQLTGSYGDFKTVEVKS
;
A
#
# COMPACT_ATOMS: atom_id res chain seq x y z
N MET A 1 -17.46 -10.57 -12.19
CA MET A 1 -17.24 -11.25 -10.89
C MET A 1 -18.56 -11.60 -10.17
N SER A 2 -19.68 -11.72 -10.88
CA SER A 2 -21.01 -11.83 -10.26
C SER A 2 -21.29 -13.20 -9.62
N SER A 3 -20.58 -14.26 -10.03
CA SER A 3 -20.73 -15.61 -9.50
C SER A 3 -20.07 -15.83 -8.13
N ILE A 4 -19.17 -14.94 -7.70
CA ILE A 4 -18.48 -15.06 -6.42
C ILE A 4 -19.43 -14.59 -5.30
N PRO A 5 -19.70 -15.39 -4.25
CA PRO A 5 -20.58 -14.99 -3.15
C PRO A 5 -20.03 -13.76 -2.40
N SER A 6 -20.94 -12.98 -1.82
CA SER A 6 -20.54 -11.84 -0.98
C SER A 6 -19.77 -12.30 0.25
N LYS A 7 -18.78 -11.52 0.69
CA LYS A 7 -17.93 -11.81 1.87
C LYS A 7 -17.34 -13.22 1.90
N SER A 8 -16.95 -13.76 0.75
CA SER A 8 -16.36 -15.10 0.63
C SER A 8 -14.84 -15.10 0.55
N ILE A 9 -14.22 -13.96 0.27
CA ILE A 9 -12.78 -13.84 0.02
C ILE A 9 -12.06 -13.19 1.22
N ASP A 10 -10.98 -13.84 1.69
CA ASP A 10 -10.11 -13.30 2.74
C ASP A 10 -9.07 -12.32 2.20
N MET A 11 -8.56 -12.55 0.99
CA MET A 11 -7.57 -11.68 0.36
C MET A 11 -7.82 -11.54 -1.14
N ILE A 12 -7.77 -10.31 -1.62
CA ILE A 12 -7.66 -9.99 -3.04
C ILE A 12 -6.24 -9.49 -3.28
N LEU A 13 -5.46 -10.24 -4.05
CA LEU A 13 -4.13 -9.83 -4.52
C LEU A 13 -4.21 -9.71 -6.03
N CYS A 14 -4.02 -8.51 -6.57
CA CYS A 14 -4.19 -8.30 -8.00
C CYS A 14 -3.19 -7.28 -8.55
N ASP A 15 -2.65 -7.60 -9.72
CA ASP A 15 -1.89 -6.68 -10.56
C ASP A 15 -2.79 -6.15 -11.67
N LEU A 16 -3.19 -4.89 -11.52
CA LEU A 16 -4.11 -4.22 -12.41
C LEU A 16 -3.37 -3.71 -13.66
N PRO A 17 -4.05 -3.54 -14.80
CA PRO A 17 -3.49 -2.80 -15.91
C PRO A 17 -3.30 -1.32 -15.53
N TYR A 18 -2.11 -0.79 -15.75
CA TYR A 18 -1.73 0.58 -15.32
C TYR A 18 -1.97 1.63 -16.41
N GLY A 19 -2.19 1.23 -17.66
CA GLY A 19 -2.32 2.21 -18.76
C GLY A 19 -0.99 2.83 -19.15
N THR A 20 0.12 2.09 -19.05
CA THR A 20 1.47 2.66 -19.24
C THR A 20 2.19 2.14 -20.49
N THR A 21 1.60 1.18 -21.20
CA THR A 21 2.13 0.58 -22.42
C THR A 21 1.18 0.82 -23.61
N GLN A 22 1.63 0.48 -24.81
CA GLN A 22 0.80 0.56 -26.03
C GLN A 22 -0.09 -0.69 -26.23
N ASN A 23 -0.06 -1.63 -25.28
CA ASN A 23 -0.83 -2.87 -25.40
C ASN A 23 -2.30 -2.59 -25.12
N TYR A 24 -3.19 -3.11 -25.98
CA TYR A 24 -4.64 -2.92 -25.84
C TYR A 24 -5.19 -3.42 -24.48
N TRP A 25 -4.58 -4.46 -23.92
CA TRP A 25 -5.00 -5.05 -22.65
C TRP A 25 -4.51 -4.26 -21.42
N ASP A 26 -3.48 -3.41 -21.58
CA ASP A 26 -3.01 -2.50 -20.53
C ASP A 26 -3.86 -1.23 -20.56
N SER A 27 -5.17 -1.41 -20.44
CA SER A 27 -6.15 -0.33 -20.37
C SER A 27 -6.65 -0.22 -18.94
N ILE A 28 -6.61 0.97 -18.36
CA ILE A 28 -7.09 1.22 -17.00
C ILE A 28 -8.56 0.80 -16.90
N ILE A 29 -8.84 -0.10 -15.96
CA ILE A 29 -10.21 -0.54 -15.70
C ILE A 29 -10.99 0.54 -14.92
N PRO A 30 -12.32 0.65 -15.11
CA PRO A 30 -13.16 1.54 -14.31
C PRO A 30 -13.08 1.15 -12.82
N LEU A 31 -12.40 1.99 -12.02
CA LEU A 31 -12.14 1.70 -10.61
C LEU A 31 -13.42 1.70 -9.77
N ASP A 32 -14.40 2.51 -10.12
CA ASP A 32 -15.75 2.52 -9.53
C ASP A 32 -16.44 1.14 -9.64
N GLN A 33 -16.35 0.51 -10.81
CA GLN A 33 -16.90 -0.83 -11.03
C GLN A 33 -16.07 -1.90 -10.32
N LEU A 34 -14.75 -1.74 -10.29
CA LEU A 34 -13.84 -2.60 -9.54
C LEU A 34 -14.24 -2.65 -8.05
N TRP A 35 -14.40 -1.47 -7.42
CA TRP A 35 -14.74 -1.38 -6.01
C TRP A 35 -16.11 -1.98 -5.70
N THR A 36 -17.09 -1.80 -6.58
CA THR A 36 -18.42 -2.43 -6.44
C THR A 36 -18.31 -3.95 -6.29
N HIS A 37 -17.42 -4.60 -7.04
CA HIS A 37 -17.20 -6.04 -6.92
C HIS A 37 -16.31 -6.41 -5.75
N TYR A 38 -15.19 -5.72 -5.57
CA TYR A 38 -14.20 -6.06 -4.55
C TYR A 38 -14.76 -5.89 -3.14
N GLU A 39 -15.47 -4.79 -2.89
CA GLU A 39 -16.10 -4.54 -1.59
C GLU A 39 -17.20 -5.54 -1.26
N ARG A 40 -17.92 -6.05 -2.28
CA ARG A 40 -18.96 -7.05 -2.11
C ARG A 40 -18.39 -8.40 -1.69
N ILE A 41 -17.31 -8.85 -2.34
CA ILE A 41 -16.77 -10.20 -2.13
C ILE A 41 -15.78 -10.31 -0.98
N ILE A 42 -15.09 -9.22 -0.61
CA ILE A 42 -14.13 -9.23 0.49
C ILE A 42 -14.85 -9.32 1.85
N LYS A 43 -14.35 -10.19 2.73
CA LYS A 43 -14.77 -10.26 4.14
C LYS A 43 -14.47 -8.95 4.88
N ASP A 44 -15.14 -8.73 6.01
CA ASP A 44 -15.00 -7.47 6.76
C ASP A 44 -13.59 -7.26 7.36
N ARG A 45 -12.87 -8.35 7.62
CA ARG A 45 -11.45 -8.35 8.02
C ARG A 45 -10.50 -8.82 6.92
N GLY A 46 -10.98 -8.86 5.67
CA GLY A 46 -10.18 -9.25 4.51
C GLY A 46 -9.32 -8.10 3.99
N VAL A 47 -8.28 -8.44 3.23
CA VAL A 47 -7.30 -7.48 2.69
C VAL A 47 -7.38 -7.42 1.18
N ILE A 48 -7.37 -6.21 0.64
CA ILE A 48 -7.19 -5.98 -0.79
C ILE A 48 -5.80 -5.36 -0.97
N ALA A 49 -4.91 -6.08 -1.65
CA ALA A 49 -3.56 -5.68 -1.97
C ALA A 49 -3.42 -5.52 -3.48
N LEU A 50 -3.23 -4.29 -3.93
CA LEU A 50 -3.18 -3.95 -5.35
C LEU A 50 -1.84 -3.32 -5.67
N THR A 51 -1.14 -3.88 -6.65
CA THR A 51 0.11 -3.32 -7.14
C THR A 51 -0.16 -2.06 -7.95
N GLY A 52 0.82 -1.16 -7.97
CA GLY A 52 0.74 0.09 -8.70
C GLY A 52 2.11 0.69 -8.95
N GLN A 53 2.16 1.61 -9.92
CA GLN A 53 3.36 2.38 -10.20
C GLN A 53 3.02 3.81 -10.62
N GLY A 54 3.76 4.78 -10.09
CA GLY A 54 3.68 6.18 -10.51
C GLY A 54 2.28 6.78 -10.35
N LEU A 55 1.77 7.44 -11.39
CA LEU A 55 0.46 8.10 -11.35
C LEU A 55 -0.70 7.12 -11.10
N PHE A 56 -0.58 5.87 -11.57
CA PHE A 56 -1.60 4.86 -11.33
C PHE A 56 -1.78 4.59 -9.83
N THR A 57 -0.68 4.53 -9.05
CA THR A 57 -0.74 4.40 -7.59
C THR A 57 -1.59 5.52 -6.97
N ALA A 58 -1.36 6.77 -7.38
CA ALA A 58 -2.10 7.92 -6.85
C ALA A 58 -3.60 7.85 -7.18
N ASN A 59 -3.92 7.54 -8.45
CA ASN A 59 -5.31 7.37 -8.89
C ASN A 59 -6.00 6.24 -8.13
N LEU A 60 -5.30 5.12 -7.92
CA LEU A 60 -5.83 3.97 -7.19
C LEU A 60 -6.13 4.32 -5.72
N ILE A 61 -5.22 5.03 -5.04
CA ILE A 61 -5.44 5.50 -3.67
C ILE A 61 -6.66 6.44 -3.60
N LEU A 62 -6.73 7.41 -4.50
CA LEU A 62 -7.80 8.41 -4.53
C LEU A 62 -9.16 7.83 -4.95
N SER A 63 -9.17 6.68 -5.62
CA SER A 63 -10.41 6.03 -6.02
C SER A 63 -11.20 5.41 -4.86
N ASN A 64 -10.54 5.08 -3.73
CA ASN A 64 -11.21 4.59 -2.51
C ASN A 64 -10.44 4.94 -1.22
N PRO A 65 -10.38 6.24 -0.86
CA PRO A 65 -9.63 6.70 0.31
C PRO A 65 -10.18 6.16 1.62
N ARG A 66 -11.47 5.79 1.65
CA ARG A 66 -12.14 5.22 2.83
C ARG A 66 -11.54 3.87 3.24
N LEU A 67 -11.27 3.00 2.26
CA LEU A 67 -10.68 1.69 2.53
C LEU A 67 -9.17 1.70 2.54
N PHE A 68 -8.52 2.71 1.96
CA PHE A 68 -7.05 2.83 1.96
C PHE A 68 -6.49 2.95 3.38
N LYS A 69 -5.30 2.39 3.58
CA LYS A 69 -4.64 2.34 4.91
C LYS A 69 -3.16 2.71 4.81
N TYR A 70 -2.41 1.96 4.00
CA TYR A 70 -1.00 2.22 3.78
C TYR A 70 -0.56 1.59 2.46
N LYS A 71 0.69 1.90 2.06
CA LYS A 71 1.35 1.22 0.95
C LYS A 71 2.63 0.55 1.40
N ILE A 72 3.00 -0.53 0.73
CA ILE A 72 4.29 -1.20 0.86
C ILE A 72 5.09 -0.87 -0.39
N THR A 73 6.35 -0.49 -0.23
CA THR A 73 7.27 -0.30 -1.37
C THR A 73 7.98 -1.62 -1.66
N TRP A 74 7.68 -2.22 -2.80
CA TRP A 74 8.36 -3.40 -3.27
C TRP A 74 9.63 -3.01 -4.03
N VAL A 75 10.79 -3.30 -3.46
CA VAL A 75 12.09 -3.08 -4.12
C VAL A 75 12.39 -4.25 -5.05
N LYS A 76 12.47 -3.98 -6.35
CA LYS A 76 12.79 -4.97 -7.38
C LYS A 76 14.28 -5.29 -7.37
N SER A 77 14.61 -6.56 -7.52
CA SER A 77 16.00 -7.02 -7.65
C SER A 77 16.67 -6.50 -8.94
N LYS A 78 15.89 -6.35 -10.02
CA LYS A 78 16.33 -5.83 -11.31
C LYS A 78 15.52 -4.58 -11.70
N PRO A 79 16.14 -3.39 -11.74
CA PRO A 79 15.48 -2.18 -12.20
C PRO A 79 15.07 -2.27 -13.69
N THR A 80 13.92 -1.69 -14.05
CA THR A 80 13.43 -1.66 -15.44
C THR A 80 13.51 -0.24 -16.03
N ASN A 81 12.99 -0.05 -17.26
CA ASN A 81 12.97 1.24 -17.97
C ASN A 81 14.35 1.72 -18.48
N PHE A 82 15.22 0.77 -18.90
CA PHE A 82 16.60 1.07 -19.31
C PHE A 82 16.72 2.01 -20.51
N LEU A 83 15.74 2.01 -21.43
CA LEU A 83 15.70 2.92 -22.58
C LEU A 83 15.66 4.41 -22.15
N ASN A 84 15.21 4.70 -20.93
CA ASN A 84 15.14 6.04 -20.37
C ASN A 84 16.27 6.36 -19.38
N ALA A 85 17.30 5.51 -19.25
CA ALA A 85 18.35 5.65 -18.23
C ALA A 85 19.11 6.99 -18.26
N LYS A 86 19.17 7.65 -19.43
CA LYS A 86 19.82 8.96 -19.59
C LYS A 86 18.93 10.16 -19.24
N LYS A 87 17.64 9.92 -18.98
CA LYS A 87 16.63 10.97 -18.74
C LYS A 87 16.04 10.92 -17.33
N GLN A 88 15.95 9.73 -16.74
CA GLN A 88 15.39 9.52 -15.42
C GLN A 88 16.00 8.28 -14.75
N PRO A 89 15.94 8.20 -13.41
CA PRO A 89 16.31 6.98 -12.70
C PRO A 89 15.54 5.76 -13.19
N LEU A 90 16.19 4.59 -13.12
CA LEU A 90 15.55 3.32 -13.44
C LEU A 90 14.43 3.01 -12.43
N ARG A 91 13.40 2.31 -12.91
CA ARG A 91 12.27 1.91 -12.07
C ARG A 91 12.69 0.74 -11.20
N LYS A 92 13.21 1.04 -10.01
CA LYS A 92 13.72 0.07 -9.02
C LYS A 92 12.68 -0.40 -8.01
N HIS A 93 11.52 0.25 -7.93
CA HIS A 93 10.47 -0.15 -7.02
C HIS A 93 9.07 -0.05 -7.64
N GLU A 94 8.13 -0.71 -6.99
CA GLU A 94 6.69 -0.61 -7.21
C GLU A 94 6.00 -0.40 -5.86
N ASP A 95 4.74 0.01 -5.91
CA ASP A 95 3.90 0.18 -4.74
C ASP A 95 2.91 -0.99 -4.64
N ILE A 96 2.60 -1.41 -3.42
CA ILE A 96 1.47 -2.29 -3.11
C ILE A 96 0.54 -1.51 -2.20
N CYS A 97 -0.58 -1.05 -2.73
CA CYS A 97 -1.60 -0.32 -1.98
C CYS A 97 -2.48 -1.30 -1.21
N ILE A 98 -2.60 -1.07 0.10
CA ILE A 98 -3.36 -1.92 1.02
C ILE A 98 -4.67 -1.22 1.39
N PHE A 99 -5.78 -1.94 1.18
CA PHE A 99 -7.12 -1.53 1.53
C PHE A 99 -7.80 -2.58 2.40
N TYR A 100 -8.51 -2.16 3.44
CA TYR A 100 -9.38 -3.01 4.24
C TYR A 100 -10.48 -2.22 4.95
N LYS A 101 -11.59 -2.90 5.26
CA LYS A 101 -12.71 -2.32 6.02
C LYS A 101 -12.35 -2.23 7.50
N ASN A 102 -12.01 -3.36 8.10
CA ASN A 102 -11.57 -3.48 9.49
C ASN A 102 -10.15 -4.04 9.55
N GLN A 103 -9.39 -3.68 10.58
CA GLN A 103 -8.01 -4.13 10.77
C GLN A 103 -7.93 -5.68 10.71
N PRO A 104 -7.21 -6.25 9.73
CA PRO A 104 -6.96 -7.69 9.67
C PRO A 104 -5.99 -8.10 10.79
N SER A 105 -5.77 -9.40 10.96
CA SER A 105 -4.69 -9.89 11.83
C SER A 105 -3.35 -9.35 11.34
N TYR A 106 -2.70 -8.52 12.15
CA TYR A 106 -1.39 -7.96 11.85
C TYR A 106 -0.30 -8.86 12.40
N ASN A 107 0.55 -9.37 11.52
CA ASN A 107 1.74 -10.13 11.88
C ASN A 107 2.95 -9.20 11.73
N PRO A 108 3.55 -8.71 12.83
CA PRO A 108 4.70 -7.81 12.75
C PRO A 108 5.83 -8.39 11.91
N GLN A 109 6.36 -7.58 10.99
CA GLN A 109 7.51 -7.93 10.17
C GLN A 109 8.75 -7.28 10.79
N MET A 110 9.53 -8.07 11.52
CA MET A 110 10.71 -7.61 12.25
C MET A 110 11.96 -8.30 11.73
N SER A 111 13.08 -7.59 11.76
CA SER A 111 14.42 -8.16 11.59
C SER A 111 15.19 -8.04 12.90
N ASN A 112 16.11 -8.96 13.16
CA ASN A 112 17.07 -8.79 14.24
C ASN A 112 17.86 -7.50 14.02
N GLY A 113 18.01 -6.71 15.07
CA GLY A 113 18.75 -5.45 15.04
C GLY A 113 19.35 -5.18 16.41
N GLU A 114 20.41 -4.39 16.43
CA GLU A 114 21.02 -3.94 17.67
C GLU A 114 20.08 -2.94 18.36
N PRO A 115 19.74 -3.15 19.65
CA PRO A 115 19.01 -2.18 20.43
C PRO A 115 19.74 -0.84 20.42
N TYR A 116 19.04 0.21 20.00
CA TYR A 116 19.58 1.56 20.04
C TYR A 116 18.89 2.36 21.14
N ASN A 117 19.67 3.19 21.82
CA ASN A 117 19.17 4.13 22.81
C ASN A 117 19.08 5.52 22.16
N LYS A 118 17.86 6.03 21.97
CA LYS A 118 17.63 7.39 21.47
C LYS A 118 17.83 8.46 22.57
N GLY A 119 18.21 8.05 23.76
CA GLY A 119 18.34 8.87 24.95
C GLY A 119 16.98 9.21 25.55
N PHE A 120 16.98 10.17 26.47
CA PHE A 120 15.77 10.73 27.03
C PHE A 120 15.12 11.67 26.03
N ARG A 121 13.84 11.45 25.75
CA ARG A 121 13.07 12.39 24.93
C ARG A 121 12.94 13.70 25.71
N LYS A 122 13.45 14.81 25.16
CA LYS A 122 13.37 16.13 25.80
C LYS A 122 11.93 16.44 26.17
N ASP A 123 11.73 16.96 27.38
CA ASP A 123 10.46 17.51 27.82
C ASP A 123 10.20 18.78 27.02
N GLN A 124 9.53 18.61 25.88
CA GLN A 124 9.23 19.68 24.95
C GLN A 124 7.76 19.56 24.58
N LEU A 125 7.02 20.66 24.78
CA LEU A 125 5.64 20.79 24.37
C LEU A 125 5.57 20.68 22.85
N THR A 126 5.28 19.49 22.34
CA THR A 126 5.10 19.30 20.90
C THR A 126 3.66 19.65 20.55
N GLY A 127 3.45 20.69 19.76
CA GLY A 127 2.11 21.09 19.30
C GLY A 127 1.38 20.00 18.49
N SER A 128 2.04 18.89 18.16
CA SER A 128 1.49 17.77 17.39
C SER A 128 0.95 16.61 18.24
N TYR A 129 1.42 16.41 19.47
CA TYR A 129 1.11 15.21 20.26
C TYR A 129 0.65 15.48 21.71
N GLY A 130 0.51 16.76 22.08
CA GLY A 130 0.12 17.17 23.44
C GLY A 130 1.23 16.92 24.48
N ASP A 131 0.88 17.08 25.76
CA ASP A 131 1.78 16.84 26.89
C ASP A 131 1.92 15.33 27.15
N PHE A 132 3.15 14.84 27.16
CA PHE A 132 3.45 13.46 27.54
C PHE A 132 4.71 13.42 28.42
N LYS A 133 4.75 12.47 29.36
CA LYS A 133 5.90 12.32 30.27
C LYS A 133 7.14 11.90 29.48
N THR A 134 8.29 12.50 29.82
CA THR A 134 9.59 12.04 29.34
C THR A 134 9.82 10.59 29.76
N VAL A 135 10.13 9.75 28.78
CA VAL A 135 10.56 8.37 28.97
C VAL A 135 11.88 8.15 28.22
N GLU A 136 12.74 7.29 28.77
CA GLU A 136 13.92 6.82 28.05
C GLU A 136 13.46 5.99 26.85
N VAL A 137 13.92 6.35 25.64
CA VAL A 137 13.56 5.63 24.42
C VAL A 137 14.66 4.61 24.12
N LYS A 138 14.58 3.49 24.82
CA LYS A 138 15.44 2.32 24.60
C LYS A 138 14.63 1.21 23.91
N SER A 139 15.21 0.65 22.85
CA SER A 139 14.66 -0.54 22.16
C SER A 139 15.13 -1.83 22.81
#